data_AF-A0A1X2G7L0-F1
#
_entry.id   AF-A0A1X2G7L0-F1
#
_cell.length_a   1.000
_cell.length_b   1.000
_cell.length_c   1.000
_cell.angle_alpha   90.00
_cell.angle_beta   90.00
_cell.angle_gamma   90.00
#
_symmetry.space_group_name_H-M   'P 1'
#
loop_
_entity.id
_entity.type
_entity.pdbx_description
1 polymer ?
#
loop_
_entity_poly.entity_id
_entity_poly.type
_entity_poly.pdbx_seq_one_letter_code
_entity_poly.pdbx_strand_id
1 'polypeptide(L)'
;MLSCLTYGGCELLDDFAIGVQLFLGSMVILALVIKRQVEHPRRPFTIWYLDVSKQCICAGIVHLVNVQCSYLARSWYVHEQRMPSNGTDNVCVWYLASVFWDTTLGLGLLYAWLKILTTILIHGFHLPVPRDYGDPPFFWHQLSRWGQQTIVFLLAALAMKLCQLWSFLWFPWFLDLGRWLLSWASQDDDQRSQIIFVMLM
;
A
#
# COMPACT_ATOMS: atom_id res chain seq x y z
N MET A 1 26.47 -4.86 12.55
CA MET A 1 25.40 -5.12 11.56
C MET A 1 24.26 -4.09 11.59
N LEU A 2 24.25 -3.12 12.54
CA LEU A 2 23.38 -1.92 12.48
C LEU A 2 24.03 -0.70 11.81
N SER A 3 25.33 -0.74 11.55
CA SER A 3 26.12 0.44 11.11
C SER A 3 26.08 0.72 9.61
N CYS A 4 25.26 0.01 8.83
CA CYS A 4 25.07 0.26 7.39
C CYS A 4 23.76 1.03 7.09
N LEU A 5 23.06 1.49 8.13
CA LEU A 5 21.86 2.33 8.00
C LEU A 5 22.18 3.83 7.97
N THR A 6 23.42 4.23 8.28
CA THR A 6 23.82 5.63 8.44
C THR A 6 24.77 6.07 7.33
N TYR A 7 24.23 6.41 6.15
CA TYR A 7 24.90 7.29 5.19
C TYR A 7 23.86 8.19 4.51
N GLY A 8 23.68 9.39 5.06
CA GLY A 8 23.09 10.57 4.40
C GLY A 8 21.83 10.36 3.54
N GLY A 9 20.85 9.61 4.03
CA GLY A 9 19.63 9.31 3.28
C GLY A 9 18.38 9.37 4.14
N CYS A 10 17.27 9.77 3.53
CA CYS A 10 15.93 9.85 4.10
C CYS A 10 15.56 8.61 4.93
N GLU A 11 15.43 8.79 6.25
CA GLU A 11 15.00 7.76 7.20
C GLU A 11 13.48 7.69 7.24
N LEU A 12 12.91 6.65 6.64
CA LEU A 12 11.47 6.43 6.54
C LEU A 12 10.81 6.05 7.89
N LEU A 13 11.63 5.82 8.93
CA LEU A 13 11.24 5.33 10.27
C LEU A 13 11.76 6.24 11.40
N ASP A 14 12.00 7.52 11.12
CA ASP A 14 12.31 8.51 12.17
C ASP A 14 11.07 8.82 13.04
N ASP A 15 11.26 9.32 14.26
CA ASP A 15 10.19 9.64 15.22
C ASP A 15 9.18 10.64 14.63
N PHE A 16 9.68 11.57 13.82
CA PHE A 16 8.86 12.53 13.08
C PHE A 16 7.97 11.83 12.04
N ALA A 17 8.52 10.88 11.30
CA ALA A 17 7.81 10.10 10.29
C ALA A 17 6.67 9.27 10.89
N ILE A 18 6.88 8.67 12.08
CA ILE A 18 5.82 7.96 12.81
C ILE A 18 4.68 8.91 13.19
N GLY A 19 5.00 10.13 13.64
CA GLY A 19 4.00 11.16 13.94
C GLY A 19 3.13 11.51 12.74
N VAL A 20 3.74 11.71 11.57
CA VAL A 20 3.03 12.00 10.31
C VAL A 20 2.17 10.82 9.87
N GLN A 21 2.68 9.59 9.97
CA GLN A 21 1.92 8.38 9.63
C GLN A 21 0.68 8.19 10.50
N LEU A 22 0.79 8.41 11.81
CA LEU A 22 -0.36 8.33 12.73
C LEU A 22 -1.40 9.40 12.42
N PHE A 23 -0.96 10.62 12.12
CA PHE A 23 -1.85 11.70 11.72
C PHE A 23 -2.62 11.34 10.44
N LEU A 24 -1.95 10.87 9.40
CA LEU A 24 -2.58 10.46 8.15
C LEU A 24 -3.51 9.26 8.33
N GLY A 25 -3.10 8.26 9.12
CA GLY A 25 -3.94 7.15 9.50
C GLY A 25 -5.23 7.62 10.19
N SER A 26 -5.12 8.59 11.10
CA SER A 26 -6.29 9.17 11.78
C SER A 26 -7.22 9.90 10.81
N MET A 27 -6.69 10.63 9.84
CA MET A 27 -7.46 11.30 8.80
C MET A 27 -8.21 10.32 7.90
N VAL A 28 -7.58 9.20 7.53
CA VAL A 28 -8.23 8.14 6.75
C VAL A 28 -9.40 7.54 7.52
N ILE A 29 -9.22 7.21 8.81
CA ILE A 29 -10.31 6.70 9.64
C ILE A 29 -11.43 7.73 9.78
N LEU A 30 -11.10 9.01 9.98
CA LEU A 30 -12.08 10.09 10.02
C LEU A 30 -12.86 10.21 8.71
N ALA A 31 -12.18 10.12 7.57
CA ALA A 31 -12.83 10.12 6.25
C ALA A 31 -13.80 8.94 6.09
N LEU A 32 -13.45 7.75 6.58
CA LEU A 32 -14.34 6.58 6.57
C LEU A 32 -15.58 6.78 7.47
N VAL A 33 -15.41 7.46 8.60
CA VAL A 33 -16.53 7.84 9.49
C VAL A 33 -17.43 8.87 8.81
N ILE A 34 -16.87 9.92 8.20
CA ILE A 34 -17.62 10.94 7.45
C ILE A 34 -18.39 10.30 6.29
N LYS A 35 -17.73 9.44 5.50
CA LYS A 35 -18.36 8.71 4.40
C LYS A 35 -19.59 7.93 4.87
N ARG A 36 -19.50 7.28 6.03
CA ARG A 36 -20.64 6.57 6.62
C ARG A 36 -21.80 7.50 7.00
N GLN A 37 -21.53 8.72 7.45
CA GLN A 37 -22.59 9.68 7.81
C GLN A 37 -23.39 10.17 6.61
N VAL A 38 -22.72 10.27 5.45
CA VAL A 38 -23.25 10.69 4.16
C VAL A 38 -23.92 9.54 3.38
N GLU A 39 -23.55 8.29 3.64
CA GLU A 39 -24.13 7.11 2.99
C GLU A 39 -25.63 6.95 3.31
N HIS A 40 -26.47 6.80 2.28
CA HIS A 40 -27.91 6.57 2.40
C HIS A 40 -28.32 5.30 1.63
N PRO A 41 -28.91 4.28 2.27
CA PRO A 41 -29.12 4.12 3.72
C PRO A 41 -27.81 3.89 4.49
N ARG A 42 -27.75 4.33 5.75
CA ARG A 42 -26.54 4.21 6.58
C ARG A 42 -26.23 2.75 6.91
N ARG A 43 -25.01 2.31 6.60
CA ARG A 43 -24.54 0.94 6.90
C ARG A 43 -24.52 0.66 8.41
N PRO A 44 -25.03 -0.50 8.89
CA PRO A 44 -24.96 -0.89 10.30
C PRO A 44 -23.53 -0.92 10.82
N PHE A 45 -23.33 -0.54 12.09
CA PHE A 45 -21.99 -0.45 12.68
C PHE A 45 -21.21 -1.77 12.63
N THR A 46 -21.85 -2.91 12.90
CA THR A 46 -21.20 -4.23 12.85
C THR A 46 -20.56 -4.49 11.49
N ILE A 47 -21.30 -4.25 10.41
CA ILE A 47 -20.82 -4.46 9.04
C ILE A 47 -19.74 -3.44 8.68
N TRP A 48 -19.93 -2.18 9.08
CA TRP A 48 -18.94 -1.13 8.84
C TRP A 48 -17.60 -1.44 9.52
N TYR A 49 -17.60 -1.87 10.79
CA TYR A 49 -16.37 -2.25 11.49
C TYR A 49 -15.67 -3.43 10.81
N LEU A 50 -16.43 -4.43 10.36
CA LEU A 50 -15.89 -5.56 9.61
C LEU A 50 -15.28 -5.11 8.28
N ASP A 51 -15.88 -4.17 7.55
CA ASP A 51 -15.33 -3.67 6.29
C ASP A 51 -14.06 -2.82 6.51
N VAL A 52 -14.07 -1.94 7.52
CA VAL A 52 -12.94 -1.09 7.87
C VAL A 52 -11.77 -1.92 8.36
N SER A 53 -11.99 -2.93 9.20
CA SER A 53 -10.92 -3.78 9.71
C SER A 53 -10.18 -4.54 8.60
N LYS A 54 -10.89 -4.99 7.54
CA LYS A 54 -10.22 -5.57 6.36
C LYS A 54 -9.31 -4.59 5.66
N GLN A 55 -9.78 -3.36 5.47
CA GLN A 55 -9.01 -2.30 4.83
C GLN A 55 -7.77 -1.96 5.65
N CYS A 56 -7.91 -1.83 6.98
CA CYS A 56 -6.78 -1.57 7.86
C CYS A 56 -5.74 -2.69 7.84
N ILE A 57 -6.15 -3.95 7.93
CA ILE A 57 -5.22 -5.09 7.89
C ILE A 57 -4.51 -5.16 6.54
N CYS A 58 -5.25 -5.05 5.43
CA CYS A 58 -4.67 -5.09 4.10
C CYS A 58 -3.72 -3.92 3.85
N ALA A 59 -4.12 -2.70 4.23
CA ALA A 59 -3.29 -1.50 4.12
C ALA A 59 -2.01 -1.62 4.94
N GLY A 60 -2.08 -2.14 6.16
CA GLY A 60 -0.88 -2.39 6.99
C GLY A 60 0.09 -3.37 6.35
N ILE A 61 -0.40 -4.49 5.82
CA ILE A 61 0.45 -5.47 5.14
C ILE A 61 1.05 -4.88 3.86
N VAL A 62 0.23 -4.23 3.04
CA VAL A 62 0.67 -3.58 1.79
C VAL A 62 1.70 -2.48 2.04
N HIS A 63 1.55 -1.70 3.12
CA HIS A 63 2.53 -0.70 3.53
C HIS A 63 3.89 -1.34 3.84
N LEU A 64 3.92 -2.42 4.62
CA LEU A 64 5.15 -3.16 4.89
C LEU A 64 5.79 -3.72 3.61
N VAL A 65 4.97 -4.29 2.72
CA VAL A 65 5.44 -4.80 1.42
C VAL A 65 5.99 -3.66 0.55
N ASN A 66 5.40 -2.47 0.57
CA ASN A 66 5.91 -1.31 -0.17
C ASN A 66 7.31 -0.89 0.27
N VAL A 67 7.53 -0.83 1.59
CA VAL A 67 8.85 -0.55 2.14
C VAL A 67 9.84 -1.61 1.67
N GLN A 68 9.49 -2.90 1.80
CA GLN A 68 10.34 -4.01 1.34
C GLN A 68 10.63 -3.95 -0.17
N CYS A 69 9.62 -3.72 -1.02
CA CYS A 69 9.78 -3.57 -2.45
C CYS A 69 10.74 -2.43 -2.80
N SER A 70 10.72 -1.33 -2.04
CA SER A 70 11.62 -0.19 -2.26
C SER A 70 13.08 -0.55 -2.00
N TYR A 71 13.36 -1.31 -0.94
CA TYR A 71 14.71 -1.84 -0.67
C TYR A 71 15.15 -2.87 -1.71
N LEU A 72 14.26 -3.79 -2.09
CA LEU A 72 14.55 -4.82 -3.10
C LEU A 72 14.83 -4.22 -4.48
N ALA A 73 14.01 -3.25 -4.92
CA ALA A 73 14.21 -2.55 -6.18
C ALA A 73 15.57 -1.82 -6.20
N ARG A 74 15.92 -1.08 -5.14
CA ARG A 74 17.24 -0.46 -5.02
C ARG A 74 18.37 -1.49 -5.12
N SER A 75 18.28 -2.56 -4.33
CA SER A 75 19.32 -3.61 -4.31
C SER A 75 19.51 -4.25 -5.68
N TRP A 76 18.42 -4.51 -6.40
CA TRP A 76 18.46 -5.10 -7.73
C TRP A 76 19.11 -4.16 -8.76
N TYR A 77 18.75 -2.88 -8.78
CA TYR A 77 19.33 -1.90 -9.70
C TYR A 77 20.83 -1.65 -9.46
N VAL A 78 21.28 -1.70 -8.20
CA VAL A 78 22.71 -1.62 -7.86
C VAL A 78 23.47 -2.86 -8.32
N HIS A 79 22.91 -4.05 -8.08
CA HIS A 79 23.54 -5.31 -8.50
C HIS A 79 23.65 -5.42 -10.03
N GLU A 80 22.63 -4.98 -10.76
CA GLU A 80 22.58 -4.98 -12.22
C GLU A 80 23.44 -3.85 -12.85
N GLN A 81 24.23 -3.12 -12.05
CA GLN A 81 25.06 -1.98 -12.48
C GLN A 81 24.28 -0.88 -13.23
N ARG A 82 22.96 -0.85 -13.09
CA ARG A 82 22.09 0.20 -13.65
C ARG A 82 22.16 1.49 -12.84
N MET A 83 22.69 1.43 -11.61
CA MET A 83 22.99 2.57 -10.77
C MET A 83 24.28 2.36 -9.96
N PRO A 84 25.09 3.41 -9.74
CA PRO A 84 26.27 3.31 -8.91
C PRO A 84 25.91 3.02 -7.44
N SER A 85 26.73 2.21 -6.76
CA SER A 85 26.57 1.91 -5.33
C SER A 85 26.59 3.16 -4.43
N ASN A 86 27.26 4.22 -4.88
CA ASN A 86 27.33 5.52 -4.22
C ASN A 86 26.35 6.54 -4.82
N GLY A 87 25.39 6.08 -5.64
CA GLY A 87 24.35 6.95 -6.20
C GLY A 87 23.55 7.62 -5.08
N THR A 88 23.24 8.90 -5.28
CA THR A 88 22.42 9.73 -4.39
C THR A 88 20.95 9.28 -4.30
N ASP A 89 20.58 8.23 -5.03
CA ASP A 89 19.21 7.73 -5.11
C ASP A 89 18.88 6.94 -3.83
N ASN A 90 18.24 7.66 -2.92
CA ASN A 90 17.79 7.16 -1.63
C ASN A 90 16.57 6.25 -1.79
N VAL A 91 16.34 5.39 -0.79
CA VAL A 91 15.18 4.47 -0.71
C VAL A 91 13.85 5.22 -0.89
N CYS A 92 13.81 6.49 -0.50
CA CYS A 92 12.62 7.34 -0.61
C CYS A 92 12.18 7.62 -2.06
N VAL A 93 13.10 7.60 -3.04
CA VAL A 93 12.73 7.69 -4.48
C VAL A 93 11.88 6.49 -4.88
N TRP A 94 12.34 5.30 -4.52
CA TRP A 94 11.64 4.04 -4.80
C TRP A 94 10.34 3.90 -4.03
N TYR A 95 10.32 4.39 -2.79
CA TYR A 95 9.11 4.42 -1.99
C TYR A 95 8.06 5.38 -2.57
N LEU A 96 8.46 6.60 -2.98
CA LEU A 96 7.56 7.54 -3.65
C LEU A 96 7.01 6.96 -4.95
N ALA A 97 7.85 6.37 -5.79
CA ALA A 97 7.41 5.72 -7.01
C ALA A 97 6.44 4.56 -6.72
N SER A 98 6.67 3.82 -5.63
CA SER A 98 5.77 2.74 -5.18
C SER A 98 4.40 3.26 -4.76
N VAL A 99 4.37 4.31 -3.94
CA VAL A 99 3.12 4.93 -3.48
C VAL A 99 2.36 5.54 -4.65
N PHE A 100 3.04 6.27 -5.54
CA PHE A 100 2.42 6.84 -6.74
C PHE A 100 1.81 5.76 -7.65
N TRP A 101 2.51 4.64 -7.83
CA TRP A 101 1.99 3.53 -8.62
C TRP A 101 0.71 2.95 -8.00
N ASP A 102 0.67 2.79 -6.67
CA ASP A 102 -0.47 2.24 -5.96
C ASP A 102 -1.72 3.11 -6.07
N THR A 103 -1.55 4.43 -5.90
CA THR A 103 -2.67 5.39 -5.91
C THR A 103 -3.19 5.66 -7.31
N THR A 104 -2.42 5.33 -8.35
CA THR A 104 -2.82 5.49 -9.77
C THR A 104 -3.27 4.17 -10.39
N LEU A 105 -2.32 3.36 -10.85
CA LEU A 105 -2.57 2.13 -11.60
C LEU A 105 -2.90 0.95 -10.68
N GLY A 106 -2.37 0.97 -9.46
CA GLY A 106 -2.61 -0.05 -8.44
C GLY A 106 -4.09 -0.23 -8.12
N LEU A 107 -4.86 0.85 -7.94
CA LEU A 107 -6.29 0.76 -7.64
C LEU A 107 -7.07 -0.01 -8.72
N GLY A 108 -6.83 0.31 -10.00
CA GLY A 108 -7.47 -0.38 -11.12
C GLY A 108 -7.07 -1.85 -11.20
N LEU A 109 -5.79 -2.13 -10.98
CA LEU A 109 -5.25 -3.49 -11.03
C LEU A 109 -5.72 -4.35 -9.84
N LEU A 110 -5.82 -3.76 -8.65
CA LEU A 110 -6.40 -4.39 -7.46
C LEU A 110 -7.85 -4.80 -7.71
N TYR A 111 -8.65 -3.90 -8.29
CA TYR A 111 -10.02 -4.21 -8.66
C TYR A 111 -10.08 -5.35 -9.68
N ALA A 112 -9.24 -5.33 -10.70
CA ALA A 112 -9.16 -6.40 -11.70
C ALA A 112 -8.79 -7.74 -11.06
N TRP A 113 -7.74 -7.80 -10.23
CA TRP A 113 -7.34 -9.01 -9.51
C TRP A 113 -8.42 -9.53 -8.56
N LEU A 114 -9.10 -8.63 -7.84
CA LEU A 114 -10.20 -9.02 -6.97
C LEU A 114 -11.32 -9.71 -7.76
N LYS A 115 -11.68 -9.17 -8.94
CA LYS A 115 -12.70 -9.75 -9.82
C LYS A 115 -12.23 -11.08 -10.42
N ILE A 116 -10.99 -11.15 -10.89
CA ILE A 116 -10.40 -12.37 -11.46
C ILE A 116 -10.36 -13.49 -10.41
N LEU A 117 -9.78 -13.23 -9.23
CA LEU A 117 -9.67 -14.22 -8.17
C LEU A 117 -11.04 -14.69 -7.69
N THR A 118 -11.99 -13.76 -7.49
CA THR A 118 -13.35 -14.13 -7.10
C THR A 118 -14.04 -15.00 -8.16
N THR A 119 -13.89 -14.66 -9.44
CA THR A 119 -14.44 -15.45 -10.55
C THR A 119 -13.80 -16.83 -10.63
N ILE A 120 -12.47 -16.93 -10.49
CA ILE A 120 -11.74 -18.20 -10.51
C ILE A 120 -12.15 -19.09 -9.34
N LEU A 121 -12.26 -18.54 -8.13
CA LEU A 121 -12.67 -19.30 -6.95
C LEU A 121 -14.09 -19.85 -7.11
N ILE A 122 -15.04 -19.03 -7.57
CA ILE A 122 -16.44 -19.43 -7.70
C ILE A 122 -16.66 -20.39 -8.88
N HIS A 123 -16.15 -20.08 -10.07
CA HIS A 123 -16.46 -20.85 -11.28
C HIS A 123 -15.42 -21.93 -11.59
N GLY A 124 -14.16 -21.72 -11.23
CA GLY A 124 -13.08 -22.67 -11.49
C GLY A 124 -12.94 -23.71 -10.38
N PHE A 125 -12.92 -23.27 -9.13
CA PHE A 125 -12.69 -24.16 -7.97
C PHE A 125 -13.97 -24.50 -7.19
N HIS A 126 -15.13 -23.94 -7.57
CA HIS A 126 -16.39 -24.10 -6.85
C HIS A 126 -16.31 -23.76 -5.34
N LEU A 127 -15.36 -22.88 -4.98
CA LEU A 127 -15.19 -22.40 -3.62
C LEU A 127 -16.13 -21.22 -3.37
N PRO A 128 -17.02 -21.32 -2.36
CA PRO A 128 -17.95 -20.23 -2.07
C PRO A 128 -17.18 -19.03 -1.47
N VAL A 129 -17.23 -17.91 -2.17
CA VAL A 129 -16.77 -16.61 -1.63
C VAL A 129 -18.00 -15.85 -1.13
N PRO A 130 -18.10 -15.54 0.18
CA PRO A 130 -19.25 -14.84 0.73
C PRO A 130 -19.41 -13.46 0.10
N ARG A 131 -20.64 -13.09 -0.28
CA ARG A 131 -20.96 -11.72 -0.73
C ARG A 131 -21.37 -10.80 0.41
N ASP A 132 -21.97 -11.38 1.44
CA ASP A 132 -22.42 -10.71 2.65
C ASP A 132 -21.91 -11.43 3.90
N TYR A 133 -22.04 -10.77 5.04
CA TYR A 133 -21.70 -11.34 6.33
C TYR A 133 -22.84 -12.18 6.94
N GLY A 134 -24.04 -12.12 6.36
CA GLY A 134 -25.26 -12.73 6.89
C GLY A 134 -25.88 -11.94 8.06
N ASP A 135 -27.05 -12.39 8.51
CA ASP A 135 -27.78 -11.76 9.62
C ASP A 135 -27.23 -12.21 11.00
N PRO A 136 -27.17 -11.30 12.01
CA PRO A 136 -26.80 -11.67 13.38
C PRO A 136 -27.83 -12.65 13.98
N PRO A 137 -27.40 -13.71 14.72
CA PRO A 137 -26.77 -13.53 16.05
C PRO A 137 -25.40 -14.19 16.27
N PHE A 138 -24.87 -14.93 15.30
CA PHE A 138 -23.63 -15.74 15.48
C PHE A 138 -22.38 -15.02 14.99
N PHE A 139 -21.65 -14.39 15.92
CA PHE A 139 -20.40 -13.66 15.65
C PHE A 139 -19.34 -14.51 14.92
N TRP A 140 -19.17 -15.77 15.32
CA TRP A 140 -18.18 -16.69 14.73
C TRP A 140 -18.38 -16.93 13.24
N HIS A 141 -19.64 -16.98 12.78
CA HIS A 141 -19.95 -17.17 11.36
C HIS A 141 -19.60 -15.93 10.54
N GLN A 142 -19.90 -14.74 11.07
CA GLN A 142 -19.53 -13.47 10.44
C GLN A 142 -18.00 -13.31 10.35
N LEU A 143 -17.28 -13.72 11.40
CA LEU A 143 -15.81 -13.69 11.42
C LEU A 143 -15.20 -14.64 10.39
N SER A 144 -15.76 -15.84 10.23
CA SER A 144 -15.32 -16.80 9.20
C SER A 144 -15.49 -16.22 7.79
N ARG A 145 -16.65 -15.63 7.50
CA ARG A 145 -16.92 -14.97 6.20
C ARG A 145 -16.04 -13.74 5.98
N TRP A 146 -15.84 -12.95 7.02
CA TRP A 146 -14.90 -11.84 7.01
C TRP A 146 -13.48 -12.32 6.68
N GLY A 147 -13.02 -13.41 7.29
CA GLY A 147 -11.71 -14.00 7.03
C GLY A 147 -11.55 -14.44 5.58
N GLN A 148 -12.55 -15.13 5.03
CA GLN A 148 -12.56 -15.54 3.62
C GLN A 148 -12.45 -14.34 2.67
N GLN A 149 -13.27 -13.30 2.89
CA GLN A 149 -13.20 -12.07 2.08
C GLN A 149 -11.85 -11.36 2.25
N THR A 150 -11.29 -11.33 3.46
CA THR A 150 -10.00 -10.70 3.76
C THR A 150 -8.86 -11.43 3.05
N ILE A 151 -8.87 -12.76 3.04
CA ILE A 151 -7.84 -13.57 2.36
C ILE A 151 -7.88 -13.29 0.85
N VAL A 152 -9.07 -13.31 0.23
CA VAL A 152 -9.19 -13.01 -1.21
C VAL A 152 -8.70 -11.58 -1.50
N PHE A 153 -9.06 -10.61 -0.67
CA PHE A 153 -8.60 -9.24 -0.82
C PHE A 153 -7.08 -9.09 -0.66
N LEU A 154 -6.49 -9.78 0.32
CA LEU A 154 -5.05 -9.78 0.54
C LEU A 154 -4.30 -10.45 -0.63
N LEU A 155 -4.80 -11.58 -1.13
CA LEU A 155 -4.21 -12.24 -2.31
C LEU A 155 -4.26 -11.34 -3.55
N ALA A 156 -5.38 -10.62 -3.76
CA ALA A 156 -5.49 -9.64 -4.83
C ALA A 156 -4.47 -8.51 -4.67
N ALA A 157 -4.30 -8.00 -3.44
CA ALA A 157 -3.33 -6.96 -3.14
C ALA A 157 -1.88 -7.43 -3.34
N LEU A 158 -1.54 -8.66 -2.93
CA LEU A 158 -0.22 -9.24 -3.17
C LEU A 158 0.04 -9.49 -4.66
N ALA A 159 -0.97 -9.94 -5.43
CA ALA A 159 -0.85 -10.09 -6.88
C ALA A 159 -0.60 -8.74 -7.57
N MET A 160 -1.32 -7.69 -7.17
CA MET A 160 -1.07 -6.32 -7.62
C MET A 160 0.38 -5.89 -7.29
N LYS A 161 0.91 -6.23 -6.10
CA LYS A 161 2.30 -5.93 -5.74
C LYS A 161 3.34 -6.65 -6.59
N LEU A 162 3.08 -7.91 -6.95
CA LEU A 162 3.94 -8.62 -7.88
C LEU A 162 3.96 -7.94 -9.26
N CYS A 163 2.82 -7.43 -9.74
CA CYS A 163 2.76 -6.67 -10.98
C CYS A 163 3.53 -5.33 -10.89
N GLN A 164 3.46 -4.62 -9.77
CA GLN A 164 4.27 -3.43 -9.52
C GLN A 164 5.77 -3.74 -9.51
N LEU A 165 6.18 -4.79 -8.79
CA LEU A 165 7.59 -5.18 -8.77
C LEU A 165 8.06 -5.52 -10.19
N TRP A 166 7.26 -6.28 -10.94
CA TRP A 166 7.56 -6.58 -12.34
C TRP A 166 7.67 -5.30 -13.18
N SER A 167 6.77 -4.33 -13.04
CA SER A 167 6.87 -3.08 -13.81
C SER A 167 8.16 -2.31 -13.49
N PHE A 168 8.60 -2.27 -12.23
CA PHE A 168 9.84 -1.58 -11.84
C PHE A 168 11.11 -2.23 -12.40
N LEU A 169 11.11 -3.55 -12.59
CA LEU A 169 12.26 -4.27 -13.16
C LEU A 169 12.37 -4.09 -14.68
N TRP A 170 11.22 -4.00 -15.36
CA TRP A 170 11.16 -3.93 -16.82
C TRP A 170 11.17 -2.51 -17.38
N PHE A 171 10.66 -1.54 -16.62
CA PHE A 171 10.54 -0.15 -17.07
C PHE A 171 11.43 0.77 -16.23
N PRO A 172 12.58 1.23 -16.75
CA PRO A 172 13.51 2.06 -15.99
C PRO A 172 13.00 3.49 -15.77
N TRP A 173 12.03 3.98 -16.55
CA TRP A 173 11.52 5.35 -16.46
C TRP A 173 10.83 5.67 -15.11
N PHE A 174 10.47 4.67 -14.31
CA PHE A 174 9.96 4.89 -12.96
C PHE A 174 10.96 5.60 -12.05
N LEU A 175 12.27 5.37 -12.27
CA LEU A 175 13.32 6.10 -11.56
C LEU A 175 13.34 7.57 -11.93
N ASP A 176 13.27 7.86 -13.23
CA ASP A 176 13.26 9.23 -13.74
C ASP A 176 12.02 9.98 -13.27
N LEU A 177 10.86 9.30 -13.25
CA LEU A 177 9.63 9.84 -12.69
C LEU A 177 9.78 10.13 -11.19
N GLY A 178 10.34 9.21 -10.41
CA GLY A 178 10.56 9.40 -8.98
C GLY A 178 11.50 10.57 -8.67
N ARG A 179 12.59 10.71 -9.45
CA ARG A 179 13.51 11.86 -9.36
C ARG A 179 12.82 13.17 -9.74
N TRP A 180 12.00 13.16 -10.79
CA TRP A 180 11.23 14.33 -11.21
C TRP A 180 10.20 14.74 -10.15
N LEU A 181 9.51 13.79 -9.53
CA LEU A 181 8.58 14.07 -8.43
C LEU A 181 9.31 14.63 -7.20
N LEU A 182 10.49 14.10 -6.87
CA LEU A 182 11.28 14.59 -5.74
C LEU A 182 11.93 15.94 -6.01
N SER A 183 12.32 16.26 -7.24
CA SER A 183 12.91 17.57 -7.54
C SER A 183 11.91 18.72 -7.36
N TRP A 184 10.61 18.44 -7.53
CA TRP A 184 9.53 19.37 -7.15
C TRP A 184 9.39 19.51 -5.63
N ALA A 185 9.67 18.45 -4.87
CA ALA A 185 9.54 18.43 -3.42
C ALA A 185 10.78 18.97 -2.68
N SER A 186 11.96 18.88 -3.29
CA SER A 186 13.26 19.18 -2.69
C SER A 186 13.82 20.57 -3.08
N GLN A 187 12.96 21.57 -3.25
CA GLN A 187 13.40 22.89 -3.70
C GLN A 187 14.25 23.62 -2.64
N ASP A 188 14.12 23.22 -1.37
CA ASP A 188 15.05 23.52 -0.27
C ASP A 188 15.48 22.17 0.33
N ASP A 189 16.78 21.99 0.60
CA ASP A 189 17.47 20.76 1.05
C ASP A 189 17.03 20.24 2.44
N ASP A 190 15.78 20.49 2.84
CA ASP A 190 15.21 20.08 4.12
C ASP A 190 14.65 18.65 4.02
N GLN A 191 15.28 17.73 4.74
CA GLN A 191 14.87 16.33 4.81
C GLN A 191 13.43 16.16 5.31
N ARG A 192 12.91 17.11 6.11
CA ARG A 192 11.54 17.07 6.66
C ARG A 192 10.47 17.35 5.61
N SER A 193 10.71 18.26 4.67
CA SER A 193 9.76 18.59 3.61
C SER A 193 9.58 17.41 2.65
N GLN A 194 10.66 16.69 2.34
CA GLN A 194 10.64 15.47 1.54
C GLN A 194 9.78 14.38 2.20
N ILE A 195 9.95 14.17 3.50
CA ILE A 195 9.16 13.18 4.25
C ILE A 195 7.67 13.54 4.20
N ILE A 196 7.32 14.80 4.45
CA ILE A 196 5.92 15.26 4.39
C ILE A 196 5.34 15.03 2.99
N PHE A 197 6.06 15.45 1.93
CA PHE A 197 5.58 15.31 0.56
C PHE A 197 5.37 13.85 0.17
N VAL A 198 6.33 12.98 0.49
CA VAL A 198 6.27 11.55 0.17
C VAL A 198 5.15 10.84 0.93
N MET A 199 4.84 11.29 2.15
CA MET A 199 3.79 10.69 2.98
C MET A 199 2.38 11.23 2.65
N LEU A 200 2.26 12.45 2.13
CA LEU A 200 0.97 13.06 1.79
C LEU A 200 0.42 12.66 0.41
N MET A 201 1.22 11.98 -0.42
CA MET A 201 0.83 11.53 -1.76
C MET A 201 0.09 10.19 -1.72
#